data_AF-A0A416RFW9-F1
#
_entry.id   AF-A0A416RFW9-F1
#
_cell.length_a   1.000
_cell.length_b   1.000
_cell.length_c   1.000
_cell.angle_alpha   90.00
_cell.angle_beta   90.00
_cell.angle_gamma   90.00
#
_symmetry.space_group_name_H-M   'P 1'
#
loop_
_entity.id
_entity.type
_entity.pdbx_description
1 polymer ?
#
loop_
_entity_poly.entity_id
_entity_poly.type
_entity_poly.pdbx_seq_one_letter_code
_entity_poly.pdbx_strand_id
1 'polypeptide(L)'
;MSMTLDHETAMFSAQKLRLMQKGNIVILISLAAILANAILNLVLAWNNPIALVQGGIGTMVVFMIIGVVAMAVGSIMYLVGLYGMGRVRPEYQKAFLIEIVLLILGIVYNMLGQEGVLAETVDAIRNLGVLVVLWLVLQGTRCLLDGLEQEAVLRRGKRVWKLYVLSELISVILIFIPVPVEFGTVTITFLAFAVVIAILGIVAAIDYIGYLGQAARALEQMVFSVNNEQA
;
A
#
# COMPACT_ATOMS: atom_id res chain seq x y z
N MET A 1 19.75 -6.69 -27.44
CA MET A 1 18.49 -6.51 -28.18
C MET A 1 17.65 -5.53 -27.39
N SER A 2 17.85 -4.23 -27.61
CA SER A 2 17.10 -3.18 -26.92
C SER A 2 15.68 -3.18 -27.46
N MET A 3 14.74 -3.67 -26.65
CA MET A 3 13.33 -3.60 -26.96
C MET A 3 12.95 -2.12 -26.87
N THR A 4 12.97 -1.40 -27.99
CA THR A 4 12.42 -0.06 -28.08
C THR A 4 10.96 -0.15 -27.66
N LEU A 5 10.64 0.43 -26.50
CA LEU A 5 9.29 0.40 -25.96
C LEU A 5 8.38 1.09 -26.99
N ASP A 6 7.45 0.33 -27.57
CA ASP A 6 6.53 0.87 -28.56
C ASP A 6 5.68 1.99 -27.95
N HIS A 7 5.35 3.01 -28.75
CA HIS A 7 4.65 4.23 -28.31
C HIS A 7 3.31 3.90 -27.65
N GLU A 8 2.55 2.98 -28.25
CA GLU A 8 1.26 2.52 -27.71
C GLU A 8 1.44 1.81 -26.38
N THR A 9 2.48 0.97 -26.27
CA THR A 9 2.84 0.25 -25.04
C THR A 9 3.27 1.20 -23.92
N ALA A 10 4.01 2.26 -24.25
CA ALA A 10 4.45 3.28 -23.30
C ALA A 10 3.27 4.08 -22.74
N MET A 11 2.38 4.57 -23.61
CA MET A 11 1.20 5.34 -23.20
C MET A 11 0.23 4.48 -22.39
N PHE A 12 -0.02 3.24 -22.82
CA PHE A 12 -0.85 2.29 -22.08
C PHE A 12 -0.27 2.03 -20.68
N SER A 13 1.04 1.80 -20.59
CA SER A 13 1.73 1.56 -19.31
C SER A 13 1.63 2.77 -18.38
N ALA A 14 1.79 3.99 -18.91
CA ALA A 14 1.64 5.22 -18.14
C ALA A 14 0.23 5.38 -17.54
N GLN A 15 -0.81 5.11 -18.34
CA GLN A 15 -2.20 5.15 -17.89
C GLN A 15 -2.47 4.14 -16.77
N LYS A 16 -1.94 2.91 -16.89
CA LYS A 16 -2.12 1.88 -15.86
C LYS A 16 -1.35 2.18 -14.57
N LEU A 17 -0.12 2.71 -14.67
CA LEU A 17 0.62 3.19 -13.49
C LEU A 17 -0.10 4.35 -12.79
N ARG A 18 -0.69 5.29 -13.53
CA ARG A 18 -1.56 6.35 -12.96
C ARG A 18 -2.80 5.77 -12.30
N LEU A 19 -3.39 4.72 -12.86
CA LEU A 19 -4.55 4.06 -12.25
C LEU A 19 -4.17 3.39 -10.92
N MET A 20 -3.03 2.69 -10.88
CA MET A 20 -2.47 2.13 -9.63
C MET A 20 -2.18 3.24 -8.61
N GLN A 21 -1.60 4.35 -9.05
CA GLN A 21 -1.32 5.51 -8.21
C GLN A 21 -2.61 6.08 -7.60
N LYS A 22 -3.65 6.31 -8.41
CA LYS A 22 -4.94 6.82 -7.94
C LYS A 22 -5.61 5.84 -6.96
N GLY A 23 -5.56 4.54 -7.23
CA GLY A 23 -6.05 3.51 -6.31
C GLY A 23 -5.38 3.60 -4.94
N ASN A 24 -4.05 3.69 -4.92
CA ASN A 24 -3.29 3.83 -3.67
C ASN A 24 -3.53 5.16 -2.95
N ILE A 25 -3.80 6.26 -3.66
CA ILE A 25 -4.21 7.53 -3.05
C ILE A 25 -5.55 7.36 -2.33
N VAL A 26 -6.53 6.70 -2.96
CA VAL A 26 -7.85 6.45 -2.35
C VAL A 26 -7.70 5.57 -1.09
N ILE A 27 -6.88 4.51 -1.16
CA ILE A 27 -6.58 3.67 0.01
C ILE A 27 -5.93 4.50 1.13
N LEU A 28 -4.95 5.35 0.81
CA LEU A 28 -4.25 6.17 1.80
C LEU A 28 -5.20 7.17 2.48
N ILE A 29 -6.06 7.85 1.72
CA ILE A 29 -7.06 8.77 2.26
C ILE A 29 -8.03 8.01 3.18
N SER A 30 -8.43 6.81 2.79
CA SER A 30 -9.30 5.97 3.59
C SER A 30 -8.64 5.55 4.91
N LEU A 31 -7.38 5.11 4.88
CA LEU A 31 -6.63 4.77 6.08
C LEU A 31 -6.46 5.98 7.01
N ALA A 32 -6.17 7.16 6.45
CA ALA A 32 -6.10 8.39 7.24
C ALA A 32 -7.44 8.73 7.92
N ALA A 33 -8.56 8.55 7.22
CA ALA A 33 -9.90 8.77 7.79
C ALA A 33 -10.22 7.76 8.91
N ILE A 34 -9.88 6.48 8.72
CA ILE A 34 -10.05 5.43 9.74
C ILE A 34 -9.19 5.73 10.97
N LEU A 35 -7.93 6.13 10.78
CA LEU A 35 -7.03 6.51 11.87
C LEU A 35 -7.52 7.75 12.63
N ALA A 36 -7.97 8.78 11.93
CA ALA A 36 -8.55 9.97 12.56
C ALA A 36 -9.78 9.62 13.40
N ASN A 37 -10.66 8.75 12.88
CA ASN A 37 -11.82 8.24 13.62
C ASN A 37 -11.38 7.43 14.86
N ALA A 38 -10.38 6.55 14.74
CA ALA A 38 -9.85 5.78 15.86
C ALA A 38 -9.26 6.68 16.97
N ILE A 39 -8.48 7.71 16.60
CA ILE A 39 -7.93 8.68 17.56
C ILE A 39 -9.06 9.45 18.25
N LEU A 40 -10.05 9.92 17.50
CA LEU A 40 -11.19 10.64 18.06
C LEU A 40 -11.95 9.77 19.06
N ASN A 41 -12.14 8.49 18.76
CA ASN A 41 -12.78 7.53 19.66
C ASN A 41 -11.98 7.34 20.95
N LEU A 42 -10.65 7.29 20.84
CA LEU A 42 -9.76 7.14 21.99
C LEU A 42 -9.82 8.37 22.90
N VAL A 43 -9.82 9.57 22.32
CA VAL A 43 -9.95 10.84 23.05
C VAL A 43 -11.32 10.95 23.73
N LEU A 44 -12.40 10.55 23.05
CA LEU A 44 -13.75 10.55 23.61
C LEU A 44 -13.91 9.52 24.73
N ALA A 45 -13.38 8.32 24.57
CA ALA A 45 -13.37 7.28 25.60
C ALA A 45 -12.62 7.73 26.86
N TRP A 46 -11.51 8.46 26.69
CA TRP A 46 -10.73 9.02 27.80
C TRP A 46 -11.44 10.15 28.54
N ASN A 47 -12.11 11.05 27.80
CA ASN A 47 -12.68 12.26 28.38
C ASN A 47 -14.12 12.10 28.86
N ASN A 48 -14.99 11.39 28.13
CA ASN A 48 -16.42 11.27 28.41
C ASN A 48 -17.04 9.98 27.83
N PRO A 49 -17.03 8.85 28.58
CA PRO A 49 -17.52 7.56 28.08
C PRO A 49 -19.02 7.57 27.73
N ILE A 50 -19.82 8.45 28.34
CA ILE A 50 -21.26 8.60 28.07
C ILE A 50 -21.52 9.31 26.73
N ALA A 51 -20.64 10.23 26.32
CA ALA A 51 -20.74 10.92 25.03
C ALA A 51 -20.48 9.97 23.84
N LEU A 52 -19.72 8.89 24.07
CA LEU A 52 -19.54 7.80 23.11
C LEU A 52 -20.89 7.16 22.73
N VAL A 53 -21.75 6.94 23.72
CA VAL A 53 -23.02 6.21 23.59
C VAL A 53 -24.16 7.09 23.03
N GLN A 54 -24.19 8.39 23.33
CA GLN A 54 -25.31 9.27 22.97
C GLN A 54 -25.28 9.84 21.54
N GLY A 55 -24.20 9.63 20.79
CA GLY A 55 -24.08 10.13 19.41
C GLY A 55 -22.80 9.76 18.67
N GLY A 56 -21.74 9.38 19.41
CA GLY A 56 -20.47 8.95 18.82
C GLY A 56 -20.57 7.67 17.99
N ILE A 57 -21.32 6.67 18.44
CA ILE A 57 -21.43 5.37 17.74
C ILE A 57 -21.99 5.53 16.31
N GLY A 58 -22.97 6.40 16.11
CA GLY A 58 -23.61 6.59 14.79
C GLY A 58 -22.67 7.20 13.75
N THR A 59 -21.91 8.23 14.12
CA THR A 59 -20.93 8.87 13.22
C THR A 59 -19.74 7.95 12.96
N MET A 60 -19.29 7.20 13.97
CA MET A 60 -18.19 6.22 13.84
C MET A 60 -18.51 5.13 12.81
N VAL A 61 -19.72 4.58 12.84
CA VAL A 61 -20.15 3.53 11.90
C VAL A 61 -20.19 4.06 10.47
N VAL A 62 -20.66 5.29 10.26
CA VAL A 62 -20.70 5.91 8.92
C VAL A 62 -19.29 6.11 8.35
N PHE A 63 -18.36 6.66 9.13
CA PHE A 63 -16.96 6.82 8.70
C PHE A 63 -16.27 5.47 8.43
N MET A 64 -16.57 4.46 9.24
CA MET A 64 -16.07 3.10 9.02
C MET A 64 -16.57 2.52 7.70
N ILE A 65 -17.87 2.61 7.42
CA ILE A 65 -18.46 2.12 6.16
C ILE A 65 -17.86 2.85 4.96
N ILE A 66 -17.78 4.18 5.00
CA ILE A 66 -17.17 4.97 3.93
C ILE A 66 -15.70 4.56 3.72
N GLY A 67 -14.96 4.33 4.80
CA GLY A 67 -13.58 3.86 4.73
C GLY A 67 -13.48 2.49 4.07
N VAL A 68 -14.29 1.51 4.48
CA VAL A 68 -14.29 0.18 3.87
C VAL A 68 -14.61 0.25 2.37
N VAL A 69 -15.61 1.05 1.97
CA VAL A 69 -15.96 1.24 0.57
C VAL A 69 -14.81 1.90 -0.21
N ALA A 70 -14.19 2.94 0.34
CA ALA A 70 -13.06 3.61 -0.29
C ALA A 70 -11.86 2.66 -0.46
N MET A 71 -11.54 1.86 0.56
CA MET A 71 -10.49 0.83 0.45
C MET A 71 -10.81 -0.19 -0.64
N ALA A 72 -12.06 -0.66 -0.74
CA ALA A 72 -12.47 -1.59 -1.77
C ALA A 72 -12.30 -0.98 -3.17
N VAL A 73 -12.79 0.25 -3.38
CA VAL A 73 -12.65 0.97 -4.66
C VAL A 73 -11.17 1.17 -5.02
N GLY A 74 -10.35 1.64 -4.07
CA GLY A 74 -8.93 1.85 -4.30
C GLY A 74 -8.17 0.56 -4.61
N SER A 75 -8.53 -0.54 -3.95
CA SER A 75 -7.96 -1.87 -4.21
C SER A 75 -8.34 -2.39 -5.60
N ILE A 76 -9.60 -2.20 -6.03
CA ILE A 76 -10.04 -2.55 -7.38
C ILE A 76 -9.28 -1.73 -8.43
N MET A 77 -9.11 -0.42 -8.21
CA MET A 77 -8.34 0.42 -9.12
C MET A 77 -6.89 -0.04 -9.24
N TYR A 78 -6.26 -0.39 -8.11
CA TYR A 78 -4.92 -0.94 -8.07
C TYR A 78 -4.82 -2.25 -8.87
N LEU A 79 -5.73 -3.21 -8.61
CA LEU A 79 -5.80 -4.49 -9.31
C LEU A 79 -6.02 -4.33 -10.81
N VAL A 80 -6.92 -3.44 -11.24
CA VAL A 80 -7.17 -3.18 -12.68
C VAL A 80 -5.93 -2.59 -13.35
N GLY A 81 -5.19 -1.73 -12.64
CA GLY A 81 -3.91 -1.22 -13.10
C GLY A 81 -2.87 -2.33 -13.24
N LEU A 82 -2.74 -3.17 -12.22
CA LEU A 82 -1.77 -4.27 -12.17
C LEU A 82 -2.06 -5.36 -13.21
N TYR A 83 -3.33 -5.75 -13.37
CA TYR A 83 -3.80 -6.67 -14.40
C TYR A 83 -3.50 -6.15 -15.81
N GLY A 84 -3.72 -4.84 -16.04
CA GLY A 84 -3.37 -4.20 -17.31
C GLY A 84 -1.87 -4.31 -17.61
N MET A 85 -1.02 -4.01 -16.62
CA MET A 85 0.43 -4.12 -16.75
C MET A 85 0.92 -5.56 -16.93
N GLY A 86 0.14 -6.57 -16.52
CA GLY A 86 0.46 -7.98 -16.68
C GLY A 86 0.61 -8.43 -18.14
N ARG A 87 0.00 -7.73 -19.09
CA ARG A 87 0.19 -7.99 -20.54
C ARG A 87 1.49 -7.41 -21.09
N VAL A 88 2.08 -6.44 -20.41
CA VAL A 88 3.29 -5.74 -20.83
C VAL A 88 4.54 -6.49 -20.37
N ARG A 89 4.53 -6.96 -19.11
CA ARG A 89 5.66 -7.65 -18.50
C ARG A 89 5.22 -8.76 -17.54
N PRO A 90 5.93 -9.90 -17.50
CA PRO A 90 5.57 -11.05 -16.66
C PRO A 90 5.68 -10.75 -15.15
N GLU A 91 6.50 -9.77 -14.74
CA GLU A 91 6.64 -9.38 -13.33
C GLU A 91 5.32 -8.86 -12.76
N TYR A 92 4.58 -8.04 -13.50
CA TYR A 92 3.27 -7.54 -13.07
C TYR A 92 2.20 -8.63 -13.06
N GLN A 93 2.30 -9.61 -13.97
CA GLN A 93 1.39 -10.75 -13.98
C GLN A 93 1.58 -11.60 -12.72
N LYS A 94 2.83 -11.86 -12.32
CA LYS A 94 3.15 -12.56 -11.06
C LYS A 94 2.66 -11.75 -9.86
N ALA A 95 2.90 -10.45 -9.86
CA ALA A 95 2.42 -9.56 -8.79
C ALA A 95 0.90 -9.61 -8.65
N PHE A 96 0.17 -9.58 -9.77
CA PHE A 96 -1.29 -9.69 -9.78
C PHE A 96 -1.77 -11.02 -9.20
N LEU A 97 -1.18 -12.14 -9.61
CA LEU A 97 -1.56 -13.45 -9.08
C LEU A 97 -1.31 -13.57 -7.57
N ILE A 98 -0.17 -13.06 -7.09
CA ILE A 98 0.13 -13.05 -5.65
C ILE A 98 -0.87 -12.16 -4.91
N GLU A 99 -1.20 -10.98 -5.42
CA GLU A 99 -2.19 -10.09 -4.82
C GLU A 99 -3.57 -10.76 -4.67
N ILE A 100 -4.01 -11.51 -5.68
CA ILE A 100 -5.26 -12.29 -5.61
C ILE A 100 -5.18 -13.38 -4.52
N VAL A 101 -4.07 -14.10 -4.44
CA VAL A 101 -3.84 -15.10 -3.38
C VAL A 101 -3.89 -14.44 -2.00
N LEU A 102 -3.29 -13.27 -1.83
CA LEU A 102 -3.29 -12.51 -0.58
C LEU A 102 -4.67 -12.01 -0.18
N LEU A 103 -5.51 -11.63 -1.15
CA LEU A 103 -6.90 -11.27 -0.89
C LEU A 103 -7.70 -12.46 -0.39
N ILE A 104 -7.54 -13.63 -1.02
CA ILE A 104 -8.20 -14.87 -0.59
C ILE A 104 -7.72 -15.25 0.82
N LEU A 105 -6.41 -15.21 1.07
CA LEU A 105 -5.83 -15.45 2.40
C LEU A 105 -6.36 -14.47 3.43
N GLY A 106 -6.54 -13.20 3.08
CA GLY A 106 -7.12 -12.19 3.96
C GLY A 106 -8.57 -12.52 4.35
N ILE A 107 -9.39 -13.02 3.42
CA ILE A 107 -10.76 -13.46 3.73
C ILE A 107 -10.72 -14.66 4.67
N VAL A 108 -9.89 -15.66 4.36
CA VAL A 108 -9.73 -16.86 5.19
C VAL A 108 -9.23 -16.52 6.59
N TYR A 109 -8.26 -15.63 6.71
CA TYR A 109 -7.75 -15.13 7.99
C TYR A 109 -8.84 -14.51 8.86
N ASN A 110 -9.68 -13.65 8.27
CA ASN A 110 -10.80 -13.04 9.00
C ASN A 110 -11.85 -14.06 9.44
N MET A 111 -11.94 -15.22 8.78
CA MET A 111 -12.88 -16.29 9.12
C MET A 111 -12.32 -17.29 10.16
N LEU A 112 -11.00 -17.49 10.23
CA LEU A 112 -10.36 -18.48 11.10
C LEU A 112 -10.26 -18.05 12.59
N GLY A 113 -10.58 -16.79 12.90
CA GLY A 113 -10.34 -16.22 14.23
C GLY A 113 -8.88 -15.77 14.37
N GLN A 114 -8.66 -14.65 15.05
CA GLN A 114 -7.33 -13.99 15.12
C GLN A 114 -6.39 -14.61 16.16
N GLU A 115 -6.72 -15.79 16.70
CA GLU A 115 -6.00 -16.42 17.80
C GLU A 115 -5.46 -17.78 17.38
N GLY A 116 -4.15 -17.98 17.55
CA GLY A 116 -3.46 -19.26 17.35
C GLY A 116 -2.41 -19.24 16.24
N VAL A 117 -1.59 -20.30 16.23
CA VAL A 117 -0.42 -20.45 15.34
C VAL A 117 -0.79 -20.37 13.85
N LEU A 118 -1.99 -20.82 13.48
CA LEU A 118 -2.49 -20.72 12.10
C LEU A 118 -2.74 -19.26 11.69
N ALA A 119 -3.30 -18.44 12.58
CA ALA A 119 -3.52 -17.03 12.33
C ALA A 119 -2.17 -16.30 12.17
N GLU A 120 -1.24 -16.52 13.08
CA GLU A 120 0.12 -15.93 13.02
C GLU A 120 0.87 -16.32 11.73
N THR A 121 0.75 -17.59 11.31
CA THR A 121 1.38 -18.06 10.08
C THR A 121 0.77 -17.41 8.84
N VAL A 122 -0.57 -17.29 8.78
CA VAL A 122 -1.26 -16.63 7.67
C VAL A 122 -0.92 -15.14 7.61
N ASP A 123 -0.82 -14.47 8.74
CA ASP A 123 -0.43 -13.06 8.81
C ASP A 123 1.02 -12.85 8.33
N ALA A 124 1.96 -13.71 8.78
CA ALA A 124 3.34 -13.68 8.32
C ALA A 124 3.47 -13.90 6.80
N ILE A 125 2.75 -14.89 6.25
CA ILE A 125 2.69 -15.14 4.80
C ILE A 125 2.14 -13.91 4.08
N ARG A 126 1.12 -13.25 4.65
CA ARG A 126 0.49 -12.08 4.05
C ARG A 126 1.45 -10.90 3.98
N ASN A 127 2.16 -10.61 5.07
CA ASN A 127 3.14 -9.52 5.10
C ASN A 127 4.30 -9.74 4.13
N LEU A 128 4.83 -10.97 4.08
CA LEU A 128 5.84 -11.36 3.08
C LEU A 128 5.31 -11.26 1.65
N GLY A 129 4.07 -11.67 1.42
CA GLY A 129 3.44 -11.58 0.11
C GLY A 129 3.31 -10.14 -0.38
N VAL A 130 2.90 -9.21 0.49
CA VAL A 130 2.82 -7.77 0.15
C VAL A 130 4.20 -7.23 -0.23
N LEU A 131 5.26 -7.61 0.50
CA LEU A 131 6.63 -7.28 0.13
C LEU A 131 7.02 -7.85 -1.24
N VAL A 132 6.67 -9.10 -1.54
CA VAL A 132 6.95 -9.72 -2.84
C VAL A 132 6.21 -9.00 -3.97
N VAL A 133 4.93 -8.64 -3.78
CA VAL A 133 4.16 -7.86 -4.76
C VAL A 133 4.82 -6.52 -5.04
N LEU A 134 5.21 -5.79 -3.98
CA LEU A 134 5.91 -4.52 -4.11
C LEU A 134 7.22 -4.69 -4.89
N TRP A 135 8.02 -5.70 -4.53
CA TRP A 135 9.28 -5.99 -5.20
C TRP A 135 9.09 -6.27 -6.70
N LEU A 136 8.10 -7.10 -7.06
CA LEU A 136 7.77 -7.41 -8.45
C LEU A 136 7.32 -6.17 -9.22
N VAL A 137 6.50 -5.30 -8.61
CA VAL A 137 6.07 -4.04 -9.24
C VAL A 137 7.26 -3.11 -9.47
N LEU A 138 8.16 -2.98 -8.49
CA LEU A 138 9.38 -2.17 -8.63
C LEU A 138 10.32 -2.73 -9.71
N GLN A 139 10.47 -4.05 -9.78
CA GLN A 139 11.27 -4.70 -10.81
C GLN A 139 10.66 -4.54 -12.20
N GLY A 140 9.36 -4.80 -12.35
CA GLY A 140 8.64 -4.62 -13.61
C GLY A 140 8.74 -3.20 -14.13
N THR A 141 8.60 -2.22 -13.22
CA THR A 141 8.71 -0.79 -13.56
C THR A 141 10.15 -0.40 -13.90
N ARG A 142 11.15 -0.95 -13.21
CA ARG A 142 12.57 -0.75 -13.55
C ARG A 142 12.89 -1.30 -14.95
N CYS A 143 12.45 -2.50 -15.28
CA CYS A 143 12.64 -3.11 -16.60
C CYS A 143 11.86 -2.37 -17.71
N LEU A 144 10.81 -1.64 -17.35
CA LEU A 144 10.07 -0.77 -18.28
C LEU A 144 10.84 0.54 -18.56
N LEU A 145 11.56 1.05 -17.55
CA LEU A 145 12.32 2.30 -17.61
C LEU A 145 13.79 2.13 -18.01
N ASP A 146 14.27 0.89 -18.18
CA ASP A 146 15.68 0.54 -18.41
C ASP A 146 16.26 1.10 -19.73
N GLY A 147 15.43 1.74 -20.56
CA GLY A 147 15.84 2.45 -21.78
C GLY A 147 15.61 3.97 -21.77
N LEU A 148 15.15 4.55 -20.66
CA LEU A 148 14.76 5.98 -20.59
C LEU A 148 15.74 6.87 -19.83
N GLU A 149 16.91 6.37 -19.43
CA GLU A 149 17.93 7.07 -18.63
C GLU A 149 17.40 7.76 -17.35
N GLN A 150 16.23 7.33 -16.86
CA GLN A 150 15.53 7.94 -15.72
C GLN A 150 16.06 7.40 -14.38
N GLU A 151 17.35 7.62 -14.12
CA GLU A 151 18.02 7.19 -12.88
C GLU A 151 17.33 7.70 -11.60
N ALA A 152 16.73 8.89 -11.67
CA ALA A 152 16.00 9.48 -10.54
C ALA A 152 14.82 8.60 -10.10
N VAL A 153 14.07 8.04 -11.06
CA VAL A 153 12.93 7.16 -10.78
C VAL A 153 13.41 5.83 -10.22
N LEU A 154 14.49 5.26 -10.79
CA LEU A 154 15.11 4.03 -10.30
C LEU A 154 15.65 4.17 -8.87
N ARG A 155 16.27 5.30 -8.55
CA ARG A 155 16.77 5.61 -7.21
C ARG A 155 15.62 5.72 -6.20
N ARG A 156 14.51 6.34 -6.61
CA ARG A 156 13.30 6.42 -5.78
C ARG A 156 12.71 5.04 -5.53
N GLY A 157 12.63 4.16 -6.55
CA GLY A 157 12.17 2.79 -6.37
C GLY A 157 12.98 1.99 -5.35
N LYS A 158 14.32 2.13 -5.37
CA LYS A 158 15.20 1.54 -4.33
C LYS A 158 14.91 2.10 -2.93
N ARG A 159 14.58 3.39 -2.81
CA ARG A 159 14.21 4.01 -1.53
C ARG A 159 12.88 3.44 -1.02
N VAL A 160 11.86 3.34 -1.87
CA VAL A 160 10.56 2.73 -1.52
C VAL A 160 10.77 1.32 -0.99
N TRP A 161 11.55 0.50 -1.69
CA TRP A 161 11.88 -0.86 -1.25
C TRP A 161 12.52 -0.87 0.14
N LYS A 162 13.55 -0.04 0.36
CA LYS A 162 14.24 0.03 1.66
C LYS A 162 13.31 0.48 2.78
N LEU A 163 12.41 1.42 2.53
CA LEU A 163 11.45 1.89 3.54
C LEU A 163 10.46 0.80 3.94
N TYR A 164 9.92 0.05 2.97
CA TYR A 164 9.01 -1.06 3.26
C TYR A 164 9.70 -2.20 4.03
N VAL A 165 10.91 -2.59 3.61
CA VAL A 165 11.69 -3.61 4.33
C VAL A 165 12.06 -3.14 5.73
N LEU A 166 12.46 -1.86 5.89
CA LEU A 166 12.78 -1.30 7.20
C LEU A 166 11.56 -1.24 8.11
N SER A 167 10.40 -0.86 7.57
CA SER A 167 9.13 -0.85 8.30
C SER A 167 8.78 -2.25 8.81
N GLU A 168 8.92 -3.26 7.97
CA GLU A 168 8.62 -4.64 8.37
C GLU A 168 9.61 -5.16 9.43
N LEU A 169 10.90 -4.87 9.27
CA LEU A 169 11.91 -5.22 10.26
C LEU A 169 11.63 -4.59 11.62
N ILE A 170 11.23 -3.31 11.66
CA ILE A 170 10.86 -2.63 12.90
C ILE A 170 9.65 -3.31 13.54
N SER A 171 8.60 -3.63 12.77
CA SER A 171 7.43 -4.35 13.26
C SER A 171 7.81 -5.69 13.90
N VAL A 172 8.67 -6.47 13.25
CA VAL A 172 9.13 -7.76 13.80
C VAL A 172 9.96 -7.57 15.07
N ILE A 173 10.88 -6.61 15.12
CA ILE A 173 11.71 -6.35 16.31
C ILE A 173 10.84 -5.96 17.51
N LEU A 174 9.78 -5.18 17.29
CA LEU A 174 8.87 -4.73 18.34
C LEU A 174 8.11 -5.88 19.02
N ILE A 175 7.86 -7.00 18.32
CA ILE A 175 7.25 -8.20 18.92
C ILE A 175 8.14 -8.80 20.01
N PHE A 176 9.46 -8.67 19.88
CA PHE A 176 10.42 -9.28 20.82
C PHE A 176 10.76 -8.39 22.02
N ILE A 177 10.26 -7.15 22.09
CA ILE A 177 10.50 -6.27 23.24
C ILE A 177 9.50 -6.63 24.35
N PRO A 178 9.95 -7.17 25.49
CA PRO A 178 9.06 -7.48 26.61
C PRO A 178 8.54 -6.18 27.22
N VAL A 179 7.26 -5.88 26.99
CA VAL A 179 6.58 -4.75 27.62
C VAL A 179 6.18 -5.17 29.04
N PRO A 180 6.68 -4.52 30.11
CA PRO A 180 6.33 -4.87 31.48
C PRO A 180 4.82 -4.73 31.71
N VAL A 181 4.21 -5.82 32.20
CA VAL A 181 2.76 -5.99 32.30
C VAL A 181 2.20 -5.27 33.53
N GLU A 182 2.31 -3.95 33.57
CA GLU A 182 1.54 -3.14 34.54
C GLU A 182 0.26 -2.63 33.88
N PHE A 183 -0.90 -2.98 34.46
CA PHE A 183 -2.22 -2.57 33.99
C PHE A 183 -2.28 -1.03 33.87
N GLY A 184 -2.40 -0.53 32.64
CA GLY A 184 -2.44 0.90 32.30
C GLY A 184 -1.27 1.35 31.41
N THR A 185 -0.04 0.96 31.75
CA THR A 185 1.17 1.36 31.01
C THR A 185 1.35 0.53 29.73
N VAL A 186 0.99 -0.75 29.77
CA VAL A 186 1.05 -1.68 28.63
C VAL A 186 0.26 -1.18 27.44
N THR A 187 -1.00 -0.82 27.64
CA THR A 187 -1.90 -0.36 26.58
C THR A 187 -1.38 0.92 25.94
N ILE A 188 -0.81 1.84 26.71
CA ILE A 188 -0.24 3.10 26.21
C ILE A 188 1.03 2.85 25.41
N THR A 189 1.92 1.96 25.88
CA THR A 189 3.16 1.61 25.17
C THR A 189 2.88 0.89 23.84
N PHE A 190 1.97 -0.09 23.83
CA PHE A 190 1.54 -0.75 22.60
C PHE A 190 0.88 0.22 21.62
N LEU A 191 0.06 1.15 22.13
CA LEU A 191 -0.55 2.19 21.31
C LEU A 191 0.50 3.13 20.69
N ALA A 192 1.51 3.54 21.46
CA ALA A 192 2.59 4.38 20.95
C ALA A 192 3.38 3.69 19.84
N PHE A 193 3.69 2.40 20.00
CA PHE A 193 4.34 1.62 18.94
C PHE A 193 3.46 1.46 17.70
N ALA A 194 2.16 1.20 17.87
CA ALA A 194 1.21 1.13 16.77
C ALA A 194 1.15 2.45 15.98
N VAL A 195 1.19 3.60 16.66
CA VAL A 195 1.25 4.93 16.02
C VAL A 195 2.54 5.10 15.22
N VAL A 196 3.69 4.72 15.77
CA VAL A 196 4.99 4.82 15.06
C VAL A 196 4.99 3.96 13.80
N ILE A 197 4.54 2.70 13.89
CA ILE A 197 4.42 1.80 12.74
C ILE A 197 3.45 2.39 11.71
N ALA A 198 2.31 2.93 12.14
CA ALA A 198 1.33 3.54 11.24
C ALA A 198 1.93 4.74 10.48
N ILE A 199 2.69 5.61 11.16
CA ILE A 199 3.37 6.74 10.52
C ILE A 199 4.39 6.24 9.49
N LEU A 200 5.21 5.25 9.84
CA LEU A 200 6.18 4.67 8.90
C LEU A 200 5.49 4.06 7.67
N GLY A 201 4.39 3.34 7.86
CA GLY A 201 3.57 2.80 6.78
C GLY A 201 2.99 3.88 5.88
N ILE A 202 2.50 4.98 6.45
CA ILE A 202 2.00 6.15 5.68
C ILE A 202 3.13 6.77 4.85
N VAL A 203 4.30 6.99 5.44
CA VAL A 203 5.47 7.54 4.72
C VAL A 203 5.86 6.64 3.56
N ALA A 204 5.93 5.32 3.79
CA ALA A 204 6.25 4.35 2.75
C ALA A 204 5.21 4.35 1.62
N ALA A 205 3.91 4.43 1.95
CA ALA A 205 2.82 4.49 0.98
C ALA A 205 2.85 5.79 0.14
N ILE A 206 3.12 6.94 0.76
CA ILE A 206 3.29 8.23 0.05
C ILE A 206 4.45 8.13 -0.94
N ASP A 207 5.56 7.53 -0.50
CA ASP A 207 6.74 7.41 -1.35
C ASP A 207 6.52 6.45 -2.54
N TYR A 208 5.76 5.38 -2.33
CA TYR A 208 5.30 4.48 -3.39
C TYR A 208 4.35 5.15 -4.39
N ILE A 209 3.37 5.92 -3.92
CA ILE A 209 2.50 6.75 -4.77
C ILE A 209 3.33 7.72 -5.61
N GLY A 210 4.31 8.39 -4.98
CA GLY A 210 5.23 9.30 -5.65
C GLY A 210 6.07 8.60 -6.72
N TYR A 211 6.52 7.38 -6.45
CA TYR A 211 7.24 6.54 -7.42
C TYR A 211 6.39 6.20 -8.64
N LEU A 212 5.17 5.68 -8.44
CA LEU A 212 4.25 5.34 -9.54
C LEU A 212 3.94 6.57 -10.42
N GLY A 213 3.72 7.73 -9.81
CA GLY A 213 3.47 8.97 -10.54
C GLY A 213 4.68 9.53 -11.28
N GLN A 214 5.89 9.27 -10.80
CA GLN A 214 7.12 9.60 -11.55
C GLN A 214 7.34 8.65 -12.71
N ALA A 215 7.15 7.34 -12.51
CA ALA A 215 7.25 6.34 -13.56
C ALA A 215 6.25 6.59 -14.69
N ALA A 216 5.00 6.93 -14.37
CA ALA A 216 4.00 7.29 -15.37
C ALA A 216 4.39 8.55 -16.16
N ARG A 217 4.89 9.60 -15.49
CA ARG A 217 5.34 10.83 -16.15
C ARG A 217 6.53 10.61 -17.07
N ALA A 218 7.48 9.76 -16.67
CA ALA A 218 8.63 9.42 -17.51
C ALA A 218 8.20 8.76 -18.83
N LEU A 219 7.21 7.87 -18.78
CA LEU A 219 6.63 7.23 -19.97
C LEU A 219 5.86 8.23 -20.85
N GLU A 220 5.08 9.14 -20.25
CA GLU A 220 4.38 10.20 -20.99
C GLU A 220 5.36 11.13 -21.70
N GLN A 221 6.45 11.53 -21.04
CA GLN A 221 7.48 12.38 -21.63
C GLN A 221 8.12 11.72 -22.86
N MET A 222 8.39 10.41 -22.79
CA MET A 222 8.89 9.64 -23.94
C MET A 222 7.91 9.72 -25.12
N VAL A 223 6.63 9.45 -24.87
CA VAL A 223 5.55 9.52 -25.87
C VAL A 223 5.50 10.91 -26.53
N PHE A 224 5.57 11.99 -25.74
CA PHE A 224 5.56 13.35 -26.28
C PHE A 224 6.82 13.70 -27.08
N SER A 225 8.00 13.23 -26.66
CA SER A 225 9.25 13.49 -27.40
C SER A 225 9.23 12.86 -28.79
N VAL A 226 8.76 11.62 -28.92
CA VAL A 226 8.64 10.91 -30.20
C VAL A 226 7.65 11.61 -31.13
N ASN A 227 6.52 12.11 -30.61
CA ASN A 227 5.54 12.83 -31.42
C ASN A 227 6.07 14.16 -31.97
N ASN A 228 6.95 14.83 -31.23
CA ASN A 228 7.56 16.10 -31.67
C ASN A 228 8.70 15.89 -32.68
N GLU A 229 9.36 14.74 -32.70
CA GLU A 229 10.37 14.41 -33.73
C GLU A 229 9.75 13.95 -35.05
N GLN A 230 8.49 13.52 -35.04
CA GLN A 230 7.76 13.04 -36.22
C GLN A 230 6.86 14.09 -36.89
N ALA A 231 6.74 15.29 -36.30
CA ALA A 231 5.94 16.43 -36.81
C ALA A 231 6.83 17.46 -37.51
#